data_AF-M3BHZ7-F1
#
_entry.id   AF-M3BHZ7-F1
#
_cell.length_a   1.000
_cell.length_b   1.000
_cell.length_c   1.000
_cell.angle_alpha   90.00
_cell.angle_beta   90.00
_cell.angle_gamma   90.00
#
_symmetry.space_group_name_H-M   'P 1'
#
loop_
_entity.id
_entity.type
_entity.pdbx_description
1 polymer ?
#
loop_
_entity_poly.entity_id
_entity_poly.type
_entity_poly.pdbx_seq_one_letter_code
_entity_poly.pdbx_strand_id
1 'polypeptide(L)' 'MLRTAGHRSAAPGGADLVTGTAEHVTDTHTIEDLVTRPGARPWTGGRRDLWVRLRPGEVTGRTIRTG' A
#
# COMPACT_ATOMS: atom_id res chain seq x y z
N MET A 1 -43.21 -16.08 15.66
CA MET A 1 -41.91 -16.17 16.35
C MET A 1 -40.84 -15.60 15.42
N LEU A 2 -40.51 -14.31 15.54
CA LEU A 2 -39.46 -13.67 14.73
C LEU A 2 -38.09 -13.98 15.33
N ARG A 3 -37.17 -14.56 14.55
CA ARG A 3 -35.74 -14.63 14.90
C ARG A 3 -35.07 -13.35 14.40
N THR A 4 -34.52 -12.56 15.31
CA THR A 4 -33.68 -11.40 15.01
C THR A 4 -32.45 -11.88 14.24
N ALA A 5 -32.20 -11.30 13.06
CA ALA A 5 -30.95 -11.49 12.34
C ALA A 5 -29.82 -10.91 13.20
N GLY A 6 -28.86 -11.74 13.63
CA GLY A 6 -27.69 -11.26 14.34
C GLY A 6 -26.84 -10.38 13.40
N HIS A 7 -26.64 -9.12 13.75
CA HIS A 7 -25.65 -8.29 13.08
C HIS A 7 -24.27 -8.87 13.35
N ARG A 8 -23.61 -9.41 12.31
CA ARG A 8 -22.15 -9.62 12.39
C ARG A 8 -21.50 -8.24 12.41
N SER A 9 -20.85 -7.90 13.52
CA SER A 9 -19.84 -6.84 13.50
C SER A 9 -18.76 -7.26 12.51
N ALA A 10 -18.43 -6.39 11.56
CA ALA A 10 -17.25 -6.60 10.74
C ALA A 10 -16.01 -6.57 11.64
N ALA A 11 -14.97 -7.32 11.26
CA ALA A 11 -13.67 -7.20 11.91
C ALA A 11 -13.11 -5.77 11.66
N PRO A 12 -12.36 -5.20 12.62
CA PRO A 12 -11.72 -3.90 12.41
C PRO A 12 -10.83 -3.90 11.16
N GLY A 13 -10.91 -2.84 10.37
CA GLY A 13 -9.94 -2.54 9.32
C GLY A 13 -8.72 -1.80 9.88
N GLY A 14 -7.68 -1.68 9.06
CA GLY A 14 -6.48 -0.90 9.38
C GLY A 14 -6.05 -0.05 8.20
N ALA A 15 -5.40 1.06 8.49
CA ALA A 15 -4.70 1.87 7.50
C ALA A 15 -3.38 2.36 8.12
N ASP A 16 -2.31 2.31 7.32
CA ASP A 16 -1.02 2.89 7.67
C ASP A 16 -0.76 4.12 6.80
N LEU A 17 -0.17 5.15 7.39
CA LEU A 17 0.29 6.36 6.73
C LEU A 17 1.80 6.45 6.90
N VAL A 18 2.50 6.49 5.77
CA VAL A 18 3.95 6.70 5.72
C VAL A 18 4.22 8.09 5.14
N THR A 19 4.99 8.90 5.85
CA THR A 19 5.52 10.18 5.36
C THR A 19 7.04 10.11 5.31
N GLY A 20 7.63 10.81 4.35
CA GLY A 20 9.07 10.71 4.11
C GLY A 20 9.51 11.38 2.82
N THR A 21 10.78 11.21 2.49
CA THR A 21 11.35 11.77 1.26
C THR A 21 11.16 10.79 0.11
N ALA A 22 10.66 11.28 -1.02
CA ALA A 22 10.60 10.53 -2.26
C ALA A 22 11.87 10.79 -3.08
N GLU A 23 12.55 9.72 -3.48
CA GLU A 23 13.79 9.77 -4.25
C GLU A 23 13.62 9.05 -5.58
N HIS A 24 14.11 9.64 -6.67
CA HIS A 24 14.25 8.93 -7.94
C HIS A 24 15.34 7.85 -7.81
N VAL A 25 15.00 6.62 -8.17
CA VAL A 25 15.97 5.55 -8.33
C VAL A 25 16.56 5.64 -9.73
N THR A 26 17.83 6.02 -9.84
CA THR A 26 18.55 6.12 -11.12
C THR A 26 19.56 5.00 -11.35
N ASP A 27 19.85 4.19 -10.32
CA ASP A 27 20.77 3.07 -10.43
C ASP A 27 20.16 1.95 -11.26
N THR A 28 20.79 1.64 -12.39
CA THR A 28 20.27 0.69 -13.38
C THR A 28 20.14 -0.72 -12.81
N HIS A 29 21.12 -1.17 -12.02
CA HIS A 29 21.08 -2.50 -11.42
C HIS A 29 19.90 -2.63 -10.43
N THR A 30 19.68 -1.60 -9.61
CA THR A 30 18.51 -1.54 -8.72
C THR A 30 17.19 -1.58 -9.50
N ILE A 31 17.10 -0.90 -10.64
CA ILE A 31 15.90 -0.89 -11.49
C ILE A 31 15.65 -2.28 -12.07
N GLU A 32 16.68 -2.95 -12.59
CA GLU A 32 16.58 -4.31 -13.13
C GLU A 32 16.03 -5.29 -12.09
N ASP A 33 16.56 -5.21 -10.86
CA ASP A 33 16.08 -6.02 -9.74
C ASP A 33 14.60 -5.73 -9.39
N LEU A 34 14.18 -4.46 -9.43
CA LEU A 34 12.81 -4.06 -9.10
C LEU A 34 11.79 -4.54 -10.14
N VAL A 35 12.15 -4.50 -11.43
CA VAL A 35 11.27 -4.92 -12.54
C VAL A 35 10.90 -6.40 -12.46
N THR A 36 11.77 -7.23 -11.87
CA THR A 36 11.52 -8.68 -11.75
C THR A 36 10.62 -9.05 -10.57
N ARG A 37 10.29 -8.12 -9.67
CA ARG A 37 9.54 -8.43 -8.45
C ARG A 37 8.05 -8.72 -8.74
N PRO A 38 7.43 -9.64 -7.99
CA PRO A 38 5.98 -9.83 -8.05
C PRO A 38 5.24 -8.52 -7.77
N GLY A 39 4.28 -8.16 -8.64
CA GLY A 39 3.51 -6.92 -8.49
C GLY A 39 4.20 -5.65 -9.01
N ALA A 40 5.40 -5.74 -9.58
CA ALA A 40 6.15 -4.62 -10.18
C ALA A 40 5.54 -4.03 -11.46
N ARG A 41 4.29 -4.38 -11.81
CA ARG A 41 3.61 -3.84 -12.99
C ARG A 41 2.86 -2.55 -12.62
N PRO A 42 2.93 -1.50 -13.44
CA PRO A 42 2.17 -0.28 -13.20
C PRO A 42 0.67 -0.57 -13.09
N TRP A 43 0.03 -0.03 -12.04
CA TRP A 43 -1.39 -0.20 -11.78
C TRP A 43 -2.29 0.44 -12.84
N THR A 44 -1.83 1.56 -13.42
CA THR A 44 -2.44 2.22 -14.56
C THR A 44 -1.69 1.75 -15.80
N GLY A 45 -2.40 1.05 -16.68
CA GLY A 45 -1.83 0.46 -17.88
C GLY A 45 -0.96 1.46 -18.67
N GLY A 46 0.11 0.95 -19.28
CA GLY A 46 1.09 1.73 -20.02
C GLY A 46 2.50 1.64 -19.44
N ARG A 47 3.45 2.30 -20.11
CA ARG A 47 4.85 2.31 -19.70
C ARG A 47 5.09 3.37 -18.62
N ARG A 48 5.72 2.97 -17.51
CA ARG A 48 6.14 3.82 -16.40
C ARG A 48 7.56 3.41 -16.02
N ASP A 49 8.53 4.16 -16.53
CA ASP A 49 9.95 3.85 -16.36
C ASP A 49 10.56 4.54 -15.13
N LEU A 50 9.78 5.37 -14.43
CA LEU A 50 10.21 6.07 -13.22
C LEU A 50 9.96 5.21 -11.98
N TRP A 51 11.06 4.84 -11.31
CA TRP A 51 11.03 4.21 -9.99
C TRP A 51 11.28 5.26 -8.91
N VAL A 52 10.43 5.25 -7.89
CA VAL A 52 10.55 6.14 -6.72
C VAL A 52 10.73 5.28 -5.47
N ARG A 53 11.74 5.62 -4.68
CA ARG A 53 11.94 5.06 -3.35
C ARG A 53 11.45 6.06 -2.32
N LEU A 54 10.57 5.62 -1.43
CA LEU A 54 10.23 6.38 -0.23
C LEU A 54 11.26 6.07 0.85
N ARG A 55 11.89 7.10 1.41
CA ARG A 55 12.68 7.05 2.65
C ARG A 55 11.74 7.43 3.80
N PRO A 56 11.24 6.48 4.60
CA PRO A 56 10.31 6.79 5.67
C PRO A 56 10.97 7.70 6.68
N GLY A 57 10.32 8.82 7.00
CA GLY A 57 10.62 9.64 8.15
C GLY A 57 9.72 9.27 9.33
N GLU A 58 8.43 9.06 9.05
CA GLU A 58 7.43 8.65 10.04
C GLU A 58 6.48 7.61 9.45
N VAL A 59 6.06 6.67 10.30
CA VAL A 59 5.02 5.67 10.00
C VAL A 59 4.01 5.70 11.13
N THR A 60 2.76 5.94 10.79
CA THR A 60 1.65 5.90 11.74
C THR A 60 0.61 4.88 11.30
N GLY A 61 0.04 4.15 12.26
CA GLY A 61 -1.01 3.16 12.02
C GLY A 61 -2.32 3.56 12.69
N ARG A 62 -3.44 3.30 12.01
CA ARG A 62 -4.80 3.55 12.54
C ARG A 62 -5.68 2.33 12.37
N THR A 63 -6.21 1.82 13.48
CA THR A 63 -7.31 0.85 13.47
C THR A 63 -8.64 1.58 13.24
N ILE A 64 -9.43 1.07 12.29
CA ILE A 64 -10.74 1.60 11.91
C ILE A 64 -11.79 0.58 12.33
N ARG A 65 -12.75 1.01 13.15
CA ARG A 65 -13.90 0.21 13.59
C ARG A 65 -15.18 0.86 13.07
N THR A 66 -16.01 0.10 12.37
CA THR A 66 -17.37 0.50 12.01
C THR A 66 -18.33 -0.02 13.08
N GLY A 67 -19.07 0.90 13.70
CA GLY A 67 -20.15 0.59 14.64
C GLY A 67 -21.48 0.41 13.92
#